data_AF-A0A957SHH0-F1
#
_entry.id   AF-A0A957SHH0-F1
#
_cell.length_a   1.000
_cell.length_b   1.000
_cell.length_c   1.000
_cell.angle_alpha   90.00
_cell.angle_beta   90.00
_cell.angle_gamma   90.00
#
_symmetry.space_group_name_H-M   'P 1'
#
loop_
_entity.id
_entity.type
_entity.pdbx_description
1 polymer ?
#
loop_
_entity_poly.entity_id
_entity_poly.type
_entity_poly.pdbx_seq_one_letter_code
_entity_poly.pdbx_strand_id
1 'polypeptide(L)'
;PQTLLMPSSVGITSEIRRNPNAIGYDGLGYVDTEHEKMLAIAKDAESPYIMPSVETGADGSYPISRGLYMYTAGEPTGVIAEYLDWIMGSDGQQIVADLGFVPLPTK
;
A
#
# COMPACT_ATOMS: atom_id res chain seq x y z
N PRO A 1 -1.48 -20.39 19.44
CA PRO A 1 -1.61 -18.93 19.25
C PRO A 1 -2.98 -18.59 18.64
N GLN A 2 -3.74 -17.69 19.27
CA GLN A 2 -5.00 -17.19 18.71
C GLN A 2 -4.69 -15.95 17.85
N THR A 3 -5.15 -15.95 16.61
CA THR A 3 -5.07 -14.79 15.72
C THR A 3 -6.21 -13.82 16.05
N LEU A 4 -5.90 -12.54 16.18
CA LEU A 4 -6.92 -11.49 16.25
C LEU A 4 -7.37 -11.12 14.83
N LEU A 5 -8.68 -11.13 14.58
CA LEU A 5 -9.26 -10.72 13.31
C LEU A 5 -9.72 -9.27 13.43
N MET A 6 -8.89 -8.34 12.97
CA MET A 6 -9.20 -6.92 13.00
C MET A 6 -10.02 -6.52 11.76
N PRO A 7 -11.05 -5.66 11.92
CA PRO A 7 -11.97 -5.33 10.83
C PRO A 7 -11.42 -4.30 9.83
N SER A 8 -10.27 -3.66 10.12
CA SER A 8 -9.69 -2.60 9.28
C SER A 8 -8.20 -2.39 9.58
N SER A 9 -7.50 -1.70 8.67
CA SER A 9 -6.15 -1.16 8.84
C SER A 9 -5.99 -0.39 10.16
N VAL A 10 -6.87 0.59 10.40
CA VAL A 10 -6.89 1.37 11.65
C VAL A 10 -7.06 0.47 12.88
N GLY A 11 -7.85 -0.61 12.77
CA GLY A 11 -7.97 -1.62 13.81
C GLY A 11 -6.64 -2.32 14.11
N ILE A 12 -5.91 -2.72 13.07
CA ILE A 12 -4.58 -3.34 13.21
C ILE A 12 -3.60 -2.37 13.88
N THR A 13 -3.52 -1.13 13.41
CA THR A 13 -2.68 -0.09 14.02
C THR A 13 -3.03 0.16 15.48
N SER A 14 -4.32 0.22 15.82
CA SER A 14 -4.75 0.40 17.21
C SER A 14 -4.33 -0.77 18.11
N GLU A 15 -4.31 -2.01 17.62
CA GLU A 15 -3.89 -3.17 18.40
C GLU A 15 -2.36 -3.17 18.59
N ILE A 16 -1.59 -2.95 17.51
CA ILE A 16 -0.12 -2.87 17.56
C ILE A 16 0.34 -1.84 18.59
N ARG A 17 -0.32 -0.67 18.64
CA ARG A 17 0.01 0.40 19.60
C ARG A 17 -0.22 0.02 21.07
N ARG A 18 -1.19 -0.84 21.36
CA ARG A 18 -1.61 -1.17 22.73
C ARG A 18 -1.03 -2.48 23.22
N ASN A 19 -0.50 -3.29 22.32
CA ASN A 19 0.02 -4.61 22.60
C ASN A 19 1.46 -4.74 22.07
N PRO A 20 2.48 -4.62 22.95
CA PRO A 20 3.88 -4.64 22.53
C PRO A 20 4.34 -6.01 21.95
N ASN A 21 3.52 -7.05 22.07
CA ASN A 21 3.79 -8.38 21.52
C ASN A 21 3.06 -8.64 20.19
N ALA A 22 2.31 -7.67 19.67
CA ALA A 22 1.55 -7.84 18.44
C ALA A 22 2.44 -7.65 17.20
N ILE A 23 2.10 -8.39 16.15
CA ILE A 23 2.56 -8.17 14.78
C ILE A 23 1.32 -8.18 13.87
N GLY A 24 1.27 -7.26 12.93
CA GLY A 24 0.19 -7.14 11.95
C GLY A 24 0.73 -6.79 10.56
N TYR A 25 -0.18 -6.68 9.60
CA TYR A 25 0.13 -6.24 8.25
C TYR A 25 -0.80 -5.10 7.87
N ASP A 26 -0.30 -4.10 7.17
CA ASP A 26 -1.10 -2.98 6.68
C ASP A 26 -0.58 -2.48 5.33
N GLY A 27 -1.36 -1.64 4.65
CA GLY A 27 -0.92 -0.89 3.49
C GLY A 27 0.03 0.24 3.89
N LEU A 28 1.08 0.46 3.08
CA LEU A 28 2.14 1.44 3.36
C LEU A 28 1.60 2.84 3.73
N GLY A 29 0.57 3.33 3.03
CA GLY A 29 -0.04 4.63 3.29
C GLY A 29 -0.83 4.76 4.60
N TYR A 30 -1.04 3.67 5.36
CA TYR A 30 -1.72 3.68 6.66
C TYR A 30 -0.75 3.61 7.85
N VAL A 31 0.53 3.32 7.59
CA VAL A 31 1.53 3.12 8.66
C VAL A 31 1.88 4.44 9.32
N ASP A 32 1.81 4.47 10.65
CA ASP A 32 2.30 5.56 11.47
C ASP A 32 3.67 5.22 12.04
N THR A 33 4.71 5.75 11.40
CA THR A 33 6.12 5.50 11.78
C THR A 33 6.51 5.98 13.18
N GLU A 34 5.72 6.85 13.83
CA GLU A 34 5.99 7.25 15.22
C GLU A 34 5.61 6.13 16.21
N HIS A 35 4.70 5.24 15.80
CA HIS A 35 4.08 4.26 16.69
C HIS A 35 4.27 2.81 16.22
N GLU A 36 4.64 2.61 14.96
CA GLU A 36 4.75 1.29 14.33
C GLU A 36 6.15 1.10 13.75
N LYS A 37 6.74 -0.07 14.03
CA LYS A 37 8.03 -0.46 13.48
C LYS A 37 7.81 -1.31 12.23
N MET A 38 8.15 -0.77 11.06
CA MET A 38 8.18 -1.54 9.82
C MET A 38 9.30 -2.58 9.82
N LEU A 39 9.05 -3.72 9.20
CA LEU A 39 10.02 -4.80 9.04
C LEU A 39 10.42 -4.95 7.57
N ALA A 40 11.71 -5.18 7.34
CA ALA A 40 12.19 -5.57 6.03
C ALA A 40 11.80 -7.03 5.74
N ILE A 41 11.39 -7.31 4.51
CA ILE A 41 10.93 -8.63 4.09
C ILE A 41 11.80 -9.12 2.94
N ALA A 42 12.24 -10.38 3.03
CA ALA A 42 12.89 -11.09 1.93
C ALA A 42 11.85 -11.95 1.19
N LYS A 43 12.01 -12.09 -0.13
CA LYS A 43 11.14 -12.93 -0.96
C LYS A 43 11.24 -14.41 -0.59
N ASP A 44 12.45 -14.85 -0.25
CA ASP A 44 12.81 -16.20 0.17
C ASP A 44 14.08 -16.15 1.03
N ALA A 45 14.56 -17.31 1.48
CA ALA A 45 15.70 -17.41 2.40
C ALA A 45 17.04 -16.93 1.82
N GLU A 46 17.17 -16.89 0.48
CA GLU A 46 18.40 -16.52 -0.22
C GLU A 46 18.36 -15.07 -0.72
N SER A 47 17.20 -14.40 -0.61
CA SER A 47 17.00 -13.03 -1.05
C SER A 47 17.37 -12.01 0.03
N PRO A 48 17.82 -10.80 -0.36
CA PRO A 48 18.01 -9.72 0.60
C PRO A 48 16.68 -9.30 1.24
N TYR A 49 16.76 -8.81 2.48
CA TYR A 49 15.64 -8.16 3.14
C TYR A 49 15.48 -6.74 2.60
N ILE A 50 14.29 -6.42 2.08
CA ILE A 50 13.98 -5.10 1.51
C ILE A 50 12.99 -4.38 2.44
N MET A 51 13.27 -3.12 2.76
CA MET A 51 12.35 -2.27 3.52
C MET A 51 11.19 -1.82 2.62
N PRO A 52 9.95 -1.73 3.12
CA PRO A 52 8.86 -1.13 2.36
C PRO A 52 9.07 0.38 2.22
N SER A 53 8.88 0.89 1.00
CA SER A 53 8.90 2.31 0.65
C SER A 53 8.17 2.53 -0.67
N VAL A 54 7.91 3.79 -1.04
CA VAL A 54 7.37 4.14 -2.36
C VAL A 54 8.31 3.67 -3.47
N GLU A 55 9.62 3.89 -3.30
CA GLU A 55 10.66 3.50 -4.27
C GLU A 55 10.68 1.99 -4.50
N THR A 56 10.81 1.21 -3.43
CA THR A 56 10.89 -0.26 -3.50
C THR A 56 9.56 -0.90 -3.91
N GLY A 57 8.45 -0.19 -3.72
CA GLY A 57 7.14 -0.59 -4.23
C GLY A 57 7.00 -0.32 -5.73
N ALA A 58 7.54 0.81 -6.21
CA ALA A 58 7.50 1.23 -7.61
C ALA A 58 8.37 0.35 -8.52
N ASP A 59 9.58 0.01 -8.07
CA ASP A 59 10.52 -0.81 -8.84
C ASP A 59 10.27 -2.32 -8.74
N GLY A 60 9.34 -2.73 -7.87
CA GLY A 60 8.98 -4.13 -7.64
C GLY A 60 9.99 -4.93 -6.80
N SER A 61 10.98 -4.28 -6.18
CA SER A 61 11.97 -4.94 -5.33
C SER A 61 11.39 -5.39 -3.98
N TYR A 62 10.40 -4.68 -3.44
CA TYR A 62 9.69 -5.10 -2.23
C TYR A 62 8.73 -6.26 -2.53
N PRO A 63 8.86 -7.42 -1.86
CA PRO A 63 8.19 -8.65 -2.27
C PRO A 63 6.68 -8.68 -1.98
N ILE A 64 6.17 -7.78 -1.13
CA ILE A 64 4.74 -7.70 -0.77
C ILE A 64 4.16 -6.39 -1.33
N SER A 65 3.98 -6.34 -2.65
CA SER A 65 3.35 -5.23 -3.36
C SER A 65 2.26 -5.76 -4.30
N ARG A 66 1.29 -4.91 -4.64
CA ARG A 66 0.20 -5.26 -5.57
C ARG A 66 -0.30 -4.03 -6.30
N GLY A 67 -0.78 -4.21 -7.52
CA GLY A 67 -1.52 -3.19 -8.23
C GLY A 67 -2.86 -2.88 -7.54
N LEU A 68 -3.26 -1.61 -7.60
CA LEU A 68 -4.62 -1.18 -7.27
C LEU A 68 -5.38 -1.06 -8.59
N TYR A 69 -6.44 -1.87 -8.73
CA TYR A 69 -7.22 -1.94 -9.96
C TYR A 69 -8.55 -1.22 -9.80
N MET A 70 -8.90 -0.42 -10.81
CA MET A 70 -10.26 0.07 -11.01
C MET A 70 -10.98 -0.90 -11.95
N TYR A 71 -12.23 -1.26 -11.61
CA TYR A 71 -13.05 -2.14 -12.41
C TYR A 71 -14.29 -1.40 -12.91
N THR A 72 -14.55 -1.47 -14.20
CA THR A 72 -15.76 -0.93 -14.84
C THR A 72 -16.58 -2.02 -15.50
N ALA A 73 -17.88 -1.82 -15.58
CA ALA A 73 -18.77 -2.70 -16.33
C ALA A 73 -18.63 -2.40 -17.83
N GLY A 74 -17.68 -3.05 -18.49
CA GLY A 74 -17.33 -2.77 -19.88
C GLY A 74 -16.47 -1.52 -20.04
N GLU A 75 -16.40 -1.00 -21.26
CA GLU A 75 -15.60 0.17 -21.59
C GLU A 75 -16.16 1.43 -20.91
N PRO A 76 -15.36 2.18 -20.13
CA PRO A 76 -15.82 3.39 -19.47
C PRO A 76 -16.20 4.47 -20.49
N THR A 77 -17.27 5.20 -20.22
CA THR A 77 -17.74 6.32 -21.06
C THR A 77 -18.20 7.48 -20.20
N GLY A 78 -18.30 8.68 -20.80
CA GLY A 78 -18.74 9.90 -20.12
C GLY A 78 -17.93 10.19 -18.87
N VAL A 79 -18.61 10.56 -17.78
CA VAL A 79 -17.98 10.95 -16.51
C VAL A 79 -17.09 9.87 -15.89
N ILE A 80 -17.35 8.59 -16.20
CA ILE A 80 -16.50 7.49 -15.71
C ILE A 80 -15.16 7.51 -16.43
N ALA A 81 -15.17 7.69 -17.76
CA ALA A 81 -13.93 7.80 -18.54
C ALA A 81 -13.14 9.04 -18.12
N GLU A 82 -13.81 10.19 -17.98
CA GLU A 82 -13.16 11.44 -17.52
C GLU A 82 -12.49 11.28 -16.15
N TYR A 83 -13.16 10.62 -15.21
CA TYR A 83 -12.59 10.36 -13.89
C TYR A 83 -11.38 9.41 -13.96
N LEU A 84 -11.48 8.33 -14.75
CA LEU A 84 -10.38 7.39 -14.92
C LEU A 84 -9.16 8.06 -15.57
N ASP A 85 -9.38 8.88 -16.59
CA ASP A 85 -8.32 9.68 -17.21
C ASP A 85 -7.67 10.65 -16.23
N TRP A 86 -8.48 11.32 -15.39
CA TRP A 86 -7.96 12.23 -14.37
C TRP A 86 -7.11 11.52 -13.31
N ILE A 87 -7.59 10.40 -12.74
CA ILE A 87 -6.80 9.66 -11.74
C ILE A 87 -5.52 9.07 -12.33
N MET A 88 -5.51 8.72 -13.62
CA MET A 88 -4.31 8.24 -14.32
C MET A 88 -3.37 9.39 -14.74
N GLY A 89 -3.86 10.63 -14.76
CA GLY A 89 -3.10 11.83 -15.10
C GLY A 89 -2.18 12.32 -13.97
N SER A 90 -1.38 13.35 -14.28
CA SER A 90 -0.38 13.92 -13.35
C SER A 90 -0.96 14.32 -12.01
N ASP A 91 -2.12 14.97 -12.03
CA ASP A 91 -2.73 15.53 -10.82
C ASP A 91 -3.22 14.42 -9.89
N GLY A 92 -3.88 13.39 -10.45
CA GLY A 92 -4.29 12.21 -9.70
C GLY A 92 -3.10 11.45 -9.12
N GLN A 93 -2.05 11.26 -9.92
CA GLN A 93 -0.85 10.55 -9.49
C GLN A 93 -0.02 11.33 -8.46
N GLN A 94 -0.04 12.66 -8.48
CA GLN A 94 0.55 13.47 -7.43
C GLN A 94 -0.17 13.26 -6.09
N ILE A 95 -1.50 13.21 -6.08
CA ILE A 95 -2.28 12.93 -4.87
C ILE A 95 -1.95 11.53 -4.31
N VAL A 96 -1.77 10.54 -5.18
CA VAL A 96 -1.33 9.18 -4.77
C VAL A 96 0.01 9.24 -4.05
N ALA A 97 0.99 9.99 -4.59
CA ALA A 97 2.29 10.17 -3.97
C ALA A 97 2.20 10.88 -2.61
N ASP A 98 1.42 11.96 -2.52
CA ASP A 98 1.25 12.77 -1.32
C ASP A 98 0.60 11.97 -0.17
N LEU A 99 -0.24 10.98 -0.51
CA LEU A 99 -0.84 10.03 0.44
C LEU A 99 0.08 8.85 0.80
N GLY A 100 1.32 8.82 0.31
CA GLY A 100 2.30 7.78 0.60
C GLY A 100 2.09 6.47 -0.16
N PHE A 101 1.27 6.48 -1.22
CA PHE A 101 1.10 5.35 -2.12
C PHE A 101 2.06 5.43 -3.30
N VAL A 102 2.24 4.30 -3.99
CA VAL A 102 3.10 4.18 -5.16
C VAL A 102 2.37 4.72 -6.40
N PRO A 103 2.83 5.81 -7.04
CA PRO A 103 2.24 6.32 -8.27
C PRO A 103 2.45 5.35 -9.44
N LEU A 104 1.61 5.48 -10.48
CA LEU A 104 1.80 4.78 -11.74
C LEU A 104 3.15 5.14 -12.36
N PRO A 105 3.83 4.18 -13.02
CA PRO A 105 5.03 4.48 -13.79
C PRO A 105 4.74 5.55 -14.84
N THR A 106 5.66 6.49 -14.99
CA THR A 106 5.62 7.44 -16.12
C THR A 106 5.67 6.64 -17.42
N LYS A 107 4.74 6.90 -18.35
CA LYS A 107 4.76 6.30 -19.69
C LYS A 107 5.97 6.77 -20.49
#